data_AF-A0A2H0KA33-F1
#
_entry.id   AF-A0A2H0KA33-F1
#
_cell.length_a   1.000
_cell.length_b   1.000
_cell.length_c   1.000
_cell.angle_alpha   90.00
_cell.angle_beta   90.00
_cell.angle_gamma   90.00
#
_symmetry.space_group_name_H-M   'P 1'
#
loop_
_entity.id
_entity.type
_entity.pdbx_description
1 polymer ?
#
loop_
_entity_poly.entity_id
_entity_poly.type
_entity_poly.pdbx_seq_one_letter_code
_entity_poly.pdbx_strand_id
1 'polypeptide(L)'
;MSEKVITLPNRDEMLERLLKVSDNSHMQERFYPILMKQASQERVAQGIVMMLALAIHDYVEGMPPVMANLMYMQAPDFIDALVSDVETAKEAKSFLQEALSATK
;
A
#
# COMPACT_ATOMS: atom_id res chain seq x y z
N MET A 1 7.85 3.85 -22.38
CA MET A 1 8.96 3.64 -21.42
C MET A 1 8.68 2.33 -20.72
N SER A 2 9.67 1.48 -20.51
CA SER A 2 9.46 0.23 -19.76
C SER A 2 9.22 0.57 -18.29
N GLU A 3 8.17 0.00 -17.70
CA GLU A 3 7.87 0.17 -16.28
C GLU A 3 9.03 -0.36 -15.43
N LYS A 4 9.45 0.42 -14.43
CA LYS A 4 10.52 0.00 -13.53
C LYS A 4 9.97 -1.03 -12.55
N VAL A 5 10.56 -2.21 -12.56
CA VAL A 5 10.25 -3.28 -11.59
C VAL A 5 11.11 -3.08 -10.35
N ILE A 6 10.48 -3.10 -9.18
CA ILE A 6 11.14 -3.15 -7.88
C ILE A 6 10.80 -4.46 -7.17
N THR A 7 11.64 -4.86 -6.21
CA THR A 7 11.32 -5.93 -5.27
C THR A 7 10.83 -5.32 -3.97
N LEU A 8 9.67 -5.77 -3.48
CA LEU A 8 9.19 -5.36 -2.16
C LEU A 8 10.15 -5.86 -1.05
N PRO A 9 10.22 -5.15 0.09
CA PRO A 9 11.02 -5.60 1.21
C PRO A 9 10.64 -7.02 1.66
N ASN A 10 11.56 -7.68 2.36
CA ASN A 10 11.23 -8.96 3.00
C ASN A 10 10.19 -8.74 4.11
N ARG A 11 9.63 -9.83 4.64
CA ARG A 11 8.52 -9.78 5.59
C ARG A 11 8.83 -8.96 6.84
N ASP A 12 9.98 -9.18 7.46
CA ASP A 12 10.37 -8.52 8.72
C ASP A 12 10.63 -7.03 8.50
N GLU A 13 11.28 -6.70 7.37
CA GLU A 13 11.52 -5.33 6.97
C GLU A 13 10.22 -4.59 6.62
N MET A 14 9.28 -5.24 5.93
CA MET A 14 7.96 -4.66 5.68
C MET A 14 7.26 -4.33 7.00
N LEU A 15 7.26 -5.25 7.97
CA LEU A 15 6.63 -5.01 9.26
C LEU A 15 7.25 -3.82 9.98
N GLU A 16 8.59 -3.77 10.05
CA GLU A 16 9.31 -2.67 10.70
C GLU A 16 8.95 -1.31 10.05
N ARG A 17 8.89 -1.27 8.72
CA ARG A 17 8.55 -0.05 7.98
C ARG A 17 7.08 0.34 8.12
N LEU A 18 6.16 -0.62 8.13
CA LEU A 18 4.72 -0.38 8.34
C LEU A 18 4.42 0.13 9.75
N LEU A 19 5.12 -0.39 10.77
CA LEU A 19 5.00 0.08 12.15
C LEU A 19 5.44 1.54 12.33
N LYS A 20 6.33 2.05 11.46
CA LYS A 20 6.72 3.47 11.45
C LYS A 20 5.62 4.37 10.88
N VAL A 21 4.71 3.82 10.07
CA VAL A 21 3.54 4.56 9.55
C VAL A 21 2.42 4.59 10.59
N SER A 22 2.16 3.47 11.25
CA SER A 22 1.15 3.36 12.31
C SER A 22 1.43 2.14 13.20
N ASP A 23 1.41 2.33 14.52
CA ASP A 23 1.53 1.26 15.51
C ASP A 23 0.14 0.74 15.97
N ASN A 24 -0.93 1.08 15.25
CA ASN A 24 -2.29 0.66 15.60
C ASN A 24 -2.43 -0.86 15.66
N SER A 25 -2.84 -1.39 16.82
CA SER A 25 -2.96 -2.84 17.07
C SER A 25 -3.90 -3.55 16.10
N HIS A 26 -5.03 -2.92 15.75
CA HIS A 26 -5.98 -3.51 14.81
C HIS A 26 -5.40 -3.64 13.40
N MET A 27 -4.56 -2.68 12.97
CA MET A 27 -3.84 -2.77 11.70
C MET A 27 -2.77 -3.86 11.74
N GLN A 28 -2.05 -3.99 12.85
CA GLN A 28 -1.06 -5.06 13.04
C GLN A 28 -1.69 -6.45 12.96
N GLU A 29 -2.89 -6.62 13.52
CA GLU A 29 -3.59 -7.91 13.55
C GLU A 29 -4.29 -8.25 12.23
N ARG A 30 -4.80 -7.25 11.49
CA ARG A 30 -5.69 -7.50 10.35
C ARG A 30 -5.23 -6.93 9.01
N PHE A 31 -4.54 -5.79 8.97
CA PHE A 31 -4.13 -5.14 7.72
C PHE A 31 -2.72 -5.52 7.29
N TYR A 32 -1.72 -5.37 8.16
CA TYR A 32 -0.32 -5.67 7.85
C TYR A 32 -0.09 -7.11 7.42
N PRO A 33 -0.77 -8.12 7.99
CA PRO A 33 -0.66 -9.50 7.50
C PRO A 33 -1.08 -9.67 6.04
N ILE A 34 -2.00 -8.84 5.53
CA ILE A 34 -2.43 -8.89 4.12
C ILE A 34 -1.30 -8.38 3.22
N LEU A 35 -0.70 -7.24 3.57
CA LEU A 35 0.43 -6.67 2.82
C LEU A 35 1.66 -7.59 2.85
N MET A 36 1.98 -8.14 4.02
CA MET A 36 3.15 -9.01 4.20
C MET A 36 3.08 -10.33 3.40
N LYS A 37 1.91 -10.75 2.91
CA LYS A 37 1.81 -11.89 1.96
C LYS A 37 2.50 -11.61 0.63
N GLN A 38 2.76 -10.34 0.33
CA GLN A 38 3.38 -9.88 -0.91
C GLN A 38 4.89 -9.60 -0.75
N ALA A 39 5.45 -9.90 0.43
CA ALA A 39 6.87 -9.69 0.71
C ALA A 39 7.76 -10.35 -0.35
N SER A 40 8.86 -9.67 -0.69
CA SER A 40 9.85 -10.11 -1.68
C SER A 40 9.30 -10.33 -3.10
N GLN A 41 8.07 -9.94 -3.40
CA GLN A 41 7.53 -10.00 -4.76
C GLN A 41 7.98 -8.80 -5.59
N GLU A 42 8.10 -9.03 -6.89
CA GLU A 42 8.35 -7.99 -7.87
C GLU A 42 7.06 -7.24 -8.22
N ARG A 43 7.15 -5.90 -8.24
CA ARG A 43 6.04 -5.02 -8.57
C ARG A 43 6.52 -3.82 -9.38
N VAL A 44 5.69 -3.40 -10.32
CA VAL A 44 5.74 -2.06 -10.94
C VAL A 44 4.90 -1.08 -10.10
N ALA A 45 4.97 0.22 -10.39
CA ALA A 45 4.24 1.27 -9.70
C ALA A 45 2.72 0.97 -9.57
N GLN A 46 2.08 0.61 -10.68
CA GLN A 46 0.65 0.28 -10.72
C GLN A 46 0.35 -1.01 -9.93
N GLY A 47 1.29 -1.96 -9.93
CA GLY A 47 1.19 -3.19 -9.14
C GLY A 47 1.18 -2.91 -7.63
N ILE A 48 1.92 -1.91 -7.16
CA ILE A 48 1.89 -1.46 -5.75
C ILE A 48 0.52 -0.87 -5.40
N VAL A 49 -0.04 -0.02 -6.28
CA VAL A 49 -1.35 0.59 -6.05
C VAL A 49 -2.46 -0.47 -6.05
N MET A 50 -2.43 -1.42 -6.99
CA MET A 50 -3.38 -2.52 -7.04
C MET A 50 -3.28 -3.42 -5.79
N MET A 51 -2.07 -3.73 -5.35
CA MET A 51 -1.83 -4.46 -4.10
C MET A 51 -2.47 -3.73 -2.91
N LEU A 52 -2.26 -2.42 -2.78
CA LEU A 52 -2.82 -1.63 -1.69
C LEU A 52 -4.34 -1.57 -1.77
N ALA A 53 -4.92 -1.32 -2.96
CA ALA A 53 -6.36 -1.25 -3.15
C ALA A 53 -7.05 -2.57 -2.75
N LEU A 54 -6.49 -3.71 -3.14
CA LEU A 54 -6.99 -5.04 -2.74
C LEU A 54 -6.83 -5.28 -1.24
N ALA A 55 -5.69 -4.92 -0.66
CA ALA A 55 -5.49 -5.05 0.78
C ALA A 55 -6.46 -4.17 1.60
N ILE A 56 -6.74 -2.96 1.13
CA ILE A 56 -7.71 -2.05 1.75
C ILE A 56 -9.12 -2.63 1.64
N HIS A 57 -9.50 -3.12 0.46
CA HIS A 57 -10.79 -3.77 0.24
C HIS A 57 -11.01 -4.94 1.21
N ASP A 58 -10.04 -5.85 1.31
CA ASP A 58 -10.13 -7.02 2.19
C ASP A 58 -10.15 -6.63 3.67
N TYR A 59 -9.41 -5.59 4.05
CA TYR A 59 -9.35 -5.13 5.43
C TYR A 59 -10.63 -4.44 5.91
N VAL A 60 -11.25 -3.62 5.05
CA VAL A 60 -12.44 -2.85 5.39
C VAL A 60 -13.75 -3.60 5.13
N GLU A 61 -13.68 -4.86 4.70
CA GLU A 61 -14.84 -5.72 4.54
C GLU A 61 -15.65 -5.80 5.85
N GLY A 62 -16.94 -5.48 5.78
CA GLY A 62 -17.84 -5.42 6.94
C GLY A 62 -17.71 -4.17 7.81
N MET A 63 -16.86 -3.21 7.45
CA MET A 63 -16.72 -1.92 8.14
C MET A 63 -17.55 -0.81 7.49
N PRO A 64 -17.81 0.31 8.20
CA PRO A 64 -18.44 1.48 7.60
C PRO A 64 -17.64 2.00 6.38
N PRO A 65 -18.30 2.45 5.30
CA PRO A 65 -17.62 2.90 4.07
C PRO A 65 -16.56 3.99 4.27
N VAL A 66 -16.70 4.81 5.32
CA VAL A 66 -15.71 5.84 5.68
C VAL A 66 -14.32 5.24 5.96
N MET A 67 -14.24 3.98 6.39
CA MET A 67 -12.96 3.32 6.68
C MET A 67 -12.11 3.14 5.43
N ALA A 68 -12.73 2.82 4.29
CA ALA A 68 -11.99 2.74 3.02
C ALA A 68 -11.37 4.09 2.66
N ASN A 69 -12.12 5.18 2.82
CA ASN A 69 -11.61 6.53 2.55
C ASN A 69 -10.44 6.92 3.47
N LEU A 70 -10.53 6.57 4.76
CA LEU A 70 -9.44 6.80 5.72
C LEU A 70 -8.17 6.03 5.30
N MET A 71 -8.32 4.78 4.87
CA MET A 71 -7.20 3.98 4.39
C MET A 71 -6.58 4.53 3.10
N TYR A 72 -7.39 4.99 2.15
CA TYR A 72 -6.88 5.62 0.92
C TYR A 72 -6.20 6.96 1.18
N MET A 73 -6.59 7.70 2.22
CA MET A 73 -5.85 8.91 2.64
C MET A 73 -4.47 8.58 3.22
N GLN A 74 -4.31 7.42 3.87
CA GLN A 74 -3.02 6.95 4.42
C GLN A 74 -2.18 6.15 3.41
N ALA A 75 -2.76 5.69 2.30
CA ALA A 75 -2.07 4.90 1.28
C ALA A 75 -0.75 5.51 0.76
N PRO A 76 -0.60 6.85 0.58
CA PRO A 76 0.68 7.45 0.22
C PRO A 76 1.81 7.14 1.21
N ASP A 77 1.52 7.14 2.52
CA ASP A 77 2.53 6.86 3.55
C ASP A 77 2.96 5.38 3.51
N PHE A 78 2.02 4.48 3.22
CA PHE A 78 2.35 3.06 2.99
C PHE A 78 3.20 2.84 1.74
N ILE A 79 2.96 3.61 0.68
CA ILE A 79 3.82 3.58 -0.52
C ILE A 79 5.23 4.02 -0.16
N ASP A 80 5.37 5.16 0.51
CA ASP A 80 6.69 5.69 0.91
C ASP A 80 7.44 4.76 1.87
N ALA A 81 6.72 4.03 2.74
CA ALA A 81 7.32 3.03 3.60
C ALA A 81 7.79 1.78 2.81
N LEU A 82 6.98 1.26 1.90
CA LEU A 82 7.28 0.00 1.22
C LEU A 82 8.20 0.16 0.00
N VAL A 83 8.26 1.36 -0.59
CA VAL A 83 8.98 1.62 -1.83
C VAL A 83 10.17 2.54 -1.56
N SER A 84 11.37 1.96 -1.50
CA SER A 84 12.60 2.75 -1.31
C SER A 84 13.02 3.56 -2.54
N ASP A 85 12.51 3.20 -3.73
CA ASP A 85 12.82 3.92 -4.95
C ASP A 85 11.93 5.15 -5.11
N VAL A 86 12.54 6.34 -5.02
CA VAL A 86 11.80 7.62 -5.00
C VAL A 86 10.96 7.83 -6.26
N GLU A 87 11.48 7.46 -7.43
CA GLU A 87 10.75 7.65 -8.70
C GLU A 87 9.58 6.67 -8.80
N THR A 88 9.76 5.39 -8.45
CA THR A 88 8.65 4.42 -8.41
C THR A 88 7.60 4.80 -7.35
N ALA A 89 8.01 5.29 -6.17
CA ALA A 89 7.09 5.75 -5.14
C ALA A 89 6.25 6.94 -5.63
N LYS A 90 6.90 7.89 -6.32
CA LYS A 90 6.23 9.05 -6.92
C LYS A 90 5.24 8.62 -8.00
N GLU A 91 5.63 7.72 -8.90
CA GLU A 91 4.77 7.18 -9.95
C GLU A 91 3.55 6.46 -9.36
N ALA A 92 3.75 5.61 -8.35
CA ALA A 92 2.67 4.91 -7.66
C ALA A 92 1.70 5.90 -6.99
N LYS A 93 2.20 6.95 -6.33
CA LYS A 93 1.35 7.98 -5.72
C LYS A 93 0.57 8.79 -6.77
N SER A 94 1.18 9.14 -7.89
CA SER A 94 0.49 9.80 -9.01
C SER A 94 -0.62 8.91 -9.57
N PHE A 95 -0.34 7.63 -9.81
CA PHE A 95 -1.34 6.68 -10.29
C PHE A 95 -2.50 6.49 -9.31
N LEU A 96 -2.21 6.39 -8.00
CA LEU A 96 -3.24 6.35 -6.96
C LEU A 96 -4.13 7.60 -6.99
N GLN A 97 -3.55 8.79 -7.11
CA GLN A 97 -4.30 10.04 -7.17
C GLN A 97 -5.22 10.11 -8.41
N GLU A 98 -4.73 9.67 -9.56
CA GLU A 98 -5.52 9.57 -10.80
C GLU A 98 -6.70 8.61 -10.61
N ALA A 99 -6.45 7.41 -10.05
CA ALA A 99 -7.49 6.42 -9.79
C ALA A 99 -8.59 6.95 -8.86
N LEU A 100 -8.23 7.65 -7.79
CA LEU A 100 -9.19 8.24 -6.84
C LEU A 100 -9.97 9.42 -7.44
N SER A 101 -9.38 10.14 -8.40
CA SER A 101 -10.02 11.26 -9.08
C SER A 101 -11.01 10.79 -10.16
N ALA A 102 -10.75 9.64 -10.78
CA ALA A 102 -11.64 9.04 -11.78
C ALA A 102 -12.92 8.41 -11.19
N THR A 103 -12.96 8.18 -9.89
CA THR A 103 -14.13 7.65 -9.15
C THR A 103 -15.09 8.72 -8.62
N LYS A 104 -14.83 10.00 -8.90
CA LYS A 104 -15.75 11.13 -8.60
C LYS A 104 -16.60 11.47 -9.81
#